data_AF-W4V4Z2-F1
#
_entry.id   AF-W4V4Z2-F1
#
_cell.length_a   1.000
_cell.length_b   1.000
_cell.length_c   1.000
_cell.angle_alpha   90.00
_cell.angle_beta   90.00
_cell.angle_gamma   90.00
#
_symmetry.space_group_name_H-M   'P 1'
#
loop_
_entity.id
_entity.type
_entity.pdbx_description
1 polymer ?
#
loop_
_entity_poly.entity_id
_entity_poly.type
_entity_poly.pdbx_seq_one_letter_code
_entity_poly.pdbx_strand_id
1 'polypeptide(L)' 'MRSERAKAIYEEDRELPIRKSHENPKVKMLYDEYFGEPGGHKAHELLHTHYVKRENYPIE' A
#
# COMPACT_ATOMS: atom_id res chain seq x y z
N MET A 1 -12.44 -22.52 -8.09
CA MET A 1 -12.73 -21.17 -8.67
C MET A 1 -11.98 -20.04 -7.97
N ARG A 2 -11.97 -19.91 -6.62
CA ARG A 2 -11.17 -18.88 -5.92
C ARG A 2 -9.65 -19.05 -6.14
N SER A 3 -9.16 -20.29 -6.09
CA SER A 3 -7.76 -20.64 -6.37
C SER A 3 -7.32 -20.20 -7.77
N GLU A 4 -8.10 -20.56 -8.79
CA GLU A 4 -7.78 -20.25 -10.18
C GLU A 4 -7.74 -18.75 -10.46
N ARG A 5 -8.64 -17.97 -9.85
CA ARG A 5 -8.63 -16.51 -9.96
C ARG A 5 -7.37 -15.90 -9.34
N ALA A 6 -6.98 -16.37 -8.16
CA ALA A 6 -5.76 -15.91 -7.51
C ALA A 6 -4.53 -16.27 -8.34
N LYS A 7 -4.49 -17.50 -8.89
CA LYS A 7 -3.40 -17.97 -9.73
C LYS A 7 -3.20 -17.08 -10.96
N ALA A 8 -4.26 -16.77 -11.68
CA ALA A 8 -4.21 -15.90 -12.85
C ALA A 8 -3.64 -14.50 -12.53
N ILE A 9 -4.11 -13.88 -11.43
CA ILE A 9 -3.64 -12.57 -10.99
C ILE A 9 -2.15 -12.60 -10.64
N TYR A 10 -1.70 -13.64 -9.92
CA TYR A 10 -0.28 -13.74 -9.53
C TYR A 10 0.64 -14.06 -10.71
N GLU A 11 0.18 -14.82 -11.70
CA GLU A 11 0.93 -15.06 -12.93
C GLU A 11 1.14 -13.75 -13.71
N GLU A 12 0.08 -12.98 -13.91
CA GLU A 12 0.13 -11.68 -14.57
C GLU A 12 1.07 -10.70 -13.85
N ASP A 13 0.96 -10.58 -12.52
CA ASP A 13 1.84 -9.73 -11.71
C ASP A 13 3.33 -10.10 -11.84
N ARG A 14 3.67 -11.38 -12.05
CA ARG A 14 5.05 -11.84 -12.18
C ARG A 14 5.67 -11.48 -13.53
N GLU A 15 4.84 -11.33 -14.55
CA GLU A 15 5.28 -10.99 -15.91
C GLU A 15 5.44 -9.48 -16.11
N LEU A 16 4.95 -8.66 -15.18
CA LEU A 16 5.11 -7.21 -15.23
C LEU A 16 6.60 -6.80 -15.20
N PRO A 17 7.06 -5.94 -16.13
CA PRO A 17 8.44 -5.44 -16.14
C PRO A 17 8.85 -4.68 -14.86
N ILE A 18 7.88 -4.03 -14.22
CA ILE A 18 8.05 -3.33 -12.94
C ILE A 18 7.00 -3.86 -11.98
N ARG A 19 7.44 -4.69 -11.03
CA ARG A 19 6.56 -5.34 -10.05
C ARG A 19 6.67 -4.75 -8.64
N LYS A 20 7.83 -4.16 -8.29
CA LYS A 20 8.06 -3.64 -6.94
C LYS A 20 7.71 -2.16 -6.87
N SER A 21 6.95 -1.76 -5.86
CA SER A 21 6.51 -0.36 -5.71
C SER A 21 7.66 0.63 -5.60
N HIS A 22 8.78 0.25 -4.97
CA HIS A 22 9.97 1.11 -4.86
C HIS A 22 10.80 1.19 -6.15
N GLU A 23 10.51 0.36 -7.16
CA GLU A 23 11.11 0.44 -8.50
C GLU A 23 10.22 1.29 -9.44
N ASN A 24 8.97 1.56 -9.07
CA ASN A 24 8.03 2.30 -9.89
C ASN A 24 8.43 3.79 -10.01
N PRO A 25 8.69 4.31 -11.22
CA PRO A 25 9.16 5.68 -11.42
C PRO A 25 8.16 6.73 -10.95
N LYS A 26 6.85 6.46 -11.04
CA LYS A 26 5.82 7.40 -10.55
C LYS A 26 5.81 7.50 -9.03
N VAL A 27 6.05 6.38 -8.35
CA VAL A 27 6.14 6.34 -6.89
C VAL A 27 7.38 7.11 -6.43
N LYS A 28 8.53 6.89 -7.08
CA LYS A 28 9.76 7.64 -6.79
C LYS A 28 9.54 9.14 -6.95
N MET A 29 9.04 9.57 -8.10
CA MET A 29 8.73 10.98 -8.38
C MET A 29 7.80 11.60 -7.32
N LEU A 30 6.76 10.88 -6.91
CA LEU A 30 5.82 11.36 -5.89
C LEU A 30 6.48 11.55 -4.51
N TYR A 31 7.41 10.67 -4.15
CA TYR A 31 8.19 10.84 -2.93
C TYR A 31 9.22 11.97 -3.08
N ASP A 32 9.96 12.02 -4.18
CA ASP A 32 10.99 13.04 -4.42
C ASP A 32 10.40 14.46 -4.46
N GLU A 33 9.22 14.64 -5.07
CA GLU A 33 8.63 15.96 -5.29
C GLU A 33 7.66 16.41 -4.19
N TYR A 34 6.98 15.48 -3.52
CA TYR A 34 5.85 15.82 -2.65
C TYR A 34 6.00 15.33 -1.20
N PHE A 35 6.23 14.02 -1.00
CA PHE A 35 6.24 13.42 0.34
C PHE A 35 7.59 13.50 1.06
N GLY A 36 8.69 13.64 0.33
CA GLY A 36 10.05 13.49 0.83
C GLY A 36 10.38 12.02 1.09
N GLU A 37 10.53 11.66 2.35
CA GLU A 37 10.99 10.34 2.78
C GLU A 37 9.83 9.45 3.27
N PRO A 38 9.91 8.12 3.08
CA PRO A 38 8.96 7.18 3.67
C PRO A 38 8.88 7.34 5.19
N GLY A 39 7.67 7.50 5.73
CA GLY A 39 7.46 7.74 7.15
C GLY A 39 7.79 9.16 7.63
N GLY A 40 8.16 10.07 6.72
CA GLY A 40 8.29 11.50 7.02
C GLY A 40 6.96 12.13 7.43
N HIS A 41 7.01 13.36 7.96
CA HIS A 41 5.85 14.05 8.55
C HIS A 41 4.61 14.07 7.63
N LYS A 42 4.78 14.49 6.36
CA LYS A 42 3.68 14.57 5.39
C LYS A 42 3.13 13.20 4.99
N ALA A 43 4.00 12.19 4.85
CA ALA A 43 3.58 10.82 4.60
C ALA A 43 2.80 10.24 5.79
N HIS A 44 3.23 10.54 7.01
CA HIS A 44 2.54 10.12 8.23
C HIS A 44 1.17 10.79 8.39
N GLU A 45 1.04 12.06 8.05
CA GLU A 45 -0.24 12.78 8.10
C GLU A 45 -1.26 12.22 7.07
N LEU A 46 -0.82 11.91 5.85
CA LEU A 46 -1.73 11.56 4.76
C LEU A 46 -1.92 10.05 4.53
N LEU A 47 -0.90 9.24 4.83
CA LEU A 47 -0.88 7.80 4.49
C LEU A 47 -0.93 6.90 5.72
N HIS A 48 -0.66 7.42 6.92
CA HIS A 48 -0.73 6.64 8.16
C HIS A 48 -2.06 6.92 8.88
N THR A 49 -2.43 6.00 9.76
CA THR A 49 -3.65 6.11 10.56
C THR A 49 -3.40 5.64 11.99
N HIS A 50 -4.33 5.92 12.88
CA HIS A 50 -4.27 5.55 14.28
C HIS A 50 -5.50 4.75 14.67
N TYR A 51 -5.28 3.80 15.57
CA TYR A 51 -6.35 2.98 16.11
C TYR A 51 -6.79 3.54 17.45
N VAL A 52 -8.10 3.57 17.67
CA VAL A 52 -8.67 3.84 18.98
C VAL A 52 -9.10 2.51 19.58
N LYS A 53 -8.76 2.28 20.85
CA LYS A 53 -9.21 1.08 21.57
C LYS A 53 -10.73 1.04 21.57
N ARG A 54 -11.29 -0.05 21.06
CA ARG A 54 -12.74 -0.34 21.07
C ARG A 54 -13.00 -1.61 21.87
N GLU A 55 -14.16 -1.66 22.51
CA GLU A 55 -14.62 -2.89 23.14
C GLU A 55 -15.02 -3.90 22.06
N ASN A 56 -14.71 -5.18 22.28
CA ASN A 56 -15.03 -6.24 21.32
C ASN A 56 -16.54 -6.51 21.24
N TYR A 57 -17.30 -6.12 22.27
CA TYR A 57 -18.75 -6.28 22.38
C TYR A 57 -19.37 -5.04 23.02
N PRO A 58 -19.56 -3.94 22.28
CA PRO A 58 -20.29 -2.80 22.82
C PRO A 58 -21.74 -3.23 23.09
N ILE A 59 -22.15 -3.17 24.36
CA ILE A 59 -23.54 -3.31 24.76
C ILE A 59 -24.13 -1.90 24.62
N GLU A 60 -24.87 -1.65 23.53
CA GLU A 60 -25.71 -0.44 23.44
C GLU A 60 -26.78 -0.42 24.56
#